data_AF-A0A834IZA8-F1
#
_entry.id   AF-A0A834IZA8-F1
#
_cell.length_a   1.000
_cell.length_b   1.000
_cell.length_c   1.000
_cell.angle_alpha   90.00
_cell.angle_beta   90.00
_cell.angle_gamma   90.00
#
_symmetry.space_group_name_H-M   'P 1'
#
loop_
_entity.id
_entity.type
_entity.pdbx_description
1 polymer ?
#
loop_
_entity_poly.entity_id
_entity_poly.type
_entity_poly.pdbx_seq_one_letter_code
_entity_poly.pdbx_strand_id
1 'polypeptide(L)'
;MRNATSEYKLPYKIKPLLKPYNAKSYAFGCIHEFLRIIMVISGYLGTDCFFTSTGFHLSGQLAVLKCKVKNVLNDADGPRQAIRNIILGHHRLIRLADLLEDSFNIIIGQHLFGTTILLCISSYRMLSSLAVIETAGIITFIVYAFLLMCKLFIYCYVGESLLKESSNLCDELYFCDCFVCAHFYRHSE
;
A
#
# COMPACT_ATOMS: atom_id res chain seq x y z
N MET A 1 38.51 26.08 40.28
CA MET A 1 37.46 26.65 39.40
C MET A 1 37.04 25.55 38.42
N ARG A 2 35.76 25.18 38.41
CA ARG A 2 35.22 24.03 37.67
C ARG A 2 35.07 24.38 36.18
N ASN A 3 35.77 23.66 35.30
CA ASN A 3 35.54 23.72 33.85
C ASN A 3 34.19 23.07 33.52
N ALA A 4 33.20 23.90 33.20
CA ALA A 4 31.88 23.48 32.76
C ALA A 4 31.89 23.20 31.25
N THR A 5 32.37 22.02 30.84
CA THR A 5 32.00 21.46 29.53
C THR A 5 30.53 21.02 29.62
N SER A 6 29.64 21.91 29.19
CA SER A 6 28.21 21.61 29.06
C SER A 6 28.04 20.43 28.10
N GLU A 7 27.60 19.29 28.62
CA GLU A 7 27.33 18.09 27.83
C GLU A 7 26.14 18.36 26.89
N TYR A 8 26.42 18.58 25.61
CA TYR A 8 25.39 18.67 24.57
C TYR A 8 24.66 17.33 24.45
N LYS A 9 23.44 17.26 24.97
CA LYS A 9 22.58 16.08 24.95
C LYS A 9 21.87 16.01 23.59
N LEU A 10 22.31 15.12 22.70
CA LEU A 10 21.63 14.87 21.42
C LEU A 10 20.18 14.39 21.68
N PRO A 11 19.20 14.81 20.85
CA PRO A 11 17.81 14.35 20.95
C PRO A 11 17.64 12.86 20.61
N TYR A 12 18.62 12.24 19.95
CA TYR A 12 18.65 10.80 19.65
C TYR A 12 19.94 10.18 20.20
N LYS A 13 19.84 9.06 20.95
CA LYS A 13 20.99 8.30 21.46
C LYS A 13 21.66 7.50 20.34
N ILE A 14 22.28 8.20 19.38
CA ILE A 14 23.18 7.61 18.40
C ILE A 14 24.58 7.93 18.88
N LYS A 15 25.43 6.91 19.11
CA LYS A 15 26.85 7.14 19.45
C LYS A 15 27.53 7.75 18.21
N PRO A 16 27.88 9.04 18.18
CA PRO A 16 28.57 9.61 17.04
C PRO A 16 30.00 9.09 17.06
N LEU A 17 30.49 8.58 15.93
CA LEU A 17 31.89 8.14 15.79
C LEU A 17 32.88 9.32 15.92
N LEU A 18 32.40 10.57 15.86
CA LEU A 18 33.19 11.79 16.02
C LEU A 18 32.57 12.67 17.11
N LYS A 19 33.29 12.92 18.22
CA LYS A 19 32.89 13.93 19.20
C LYS A 19 32.92 15.31 18.53
N PRO A 20 31.85 16.11 18.60
CA PRO A 20 31.82 17.42 17.96
C PRO A 20 32.86 18.34 18.64
N TYR A 21 33.90 18.72 17.89
CA TYR A 21 34.95 19.63 18.35
C TYR A 21 34.49 21.11 18.36
N ASN A 22 33.54 21.48 17.48
CA ASN A 22 33.06 22.85 17.28
C ASN A 22 31.52 22.95 17.18
N ALA A 23 30.93 24.04 17.66
CA ALA A 23 29.47 24.30 17.61
C ALA A 23 28.88 24.28 16.18
N LYS A 24 29.65 24.75 15.18
CA LYS A 24 29.24 24.71 13.76
C LYS A 24 29.15 23.28 13.20
N SER A 25 30.08 22.40 13.59
CA SER A 25 30.07 20.99 13.18
C SER A 25 28.90 20.23 13.83
N TYR A 26 28.51 20.58 15.05
CA TYR A 26 27.32 20.06 15.70
C TYR A 26 26.02 20.49 14.97
N ALA A 27 25.89 21.77 14.64
CA ALA A 27 24.74 22.29 13.89
C ALA A 27 24.58 21.62 12.52
N PHE A 28 25.68 21.40 11.79
CA PHE A 28 25.66 20.68 10.52
C PHE A 28 25.18 19.24 10.68
N GLY A 29 25.62 18.53 11.72
CA GLY A 29 25.14 17.18 12.05
C GLY A 29 23.64 17.14 12.36
N CYS A 30 23.14 18.08 13.16
CA CYS A 30 21.70 18.18 13.43
C CYS A 30 20.90 18.39 12.15
N ILE A 31 21.30 19.36 11.30
CA ILE A 31 20.61 19.63 10.03
C ILE A 31 20.60 18.38 9.14
N HIS A 32 21.75 17.70 9.03
CA HIS A 32 21.85 16.47 8.25
C HIS A 32 20.92 15.37 8.76
N GLU A 33 20.82 15.16 10.07
CA GLU A 33 19.89 14.17 10.64
C GLU A 33 18.43 14.53 10.39
N PHE A 34 18.05 15.81 10.53
CA PHE A 34 16.70 16.26 10.21
C PHE A 34 16.35 16.04 8.73
N LEU A 35 17.27 16.36 7.82
CA LEU A 35 17.08 16.14 6.39
C LEU A 35 16.91 14.65 6.06
N ARG A 36 17.70 13.77 6.70
CA ARG A 36 17.56 12.32 6.55
C ARG A 36 16.20 11.82 7.03
N ILE A 37 15.73 12.27 8.19
CA ILE A 37 14.42 11.90 8.73
C ILE A 37 13.31 12.31 7.75
N ILE A 38 13.36 13.55 7.24
CA ILE A 38 12.36 14.04 6.28
C ILE A 38 12.35 13.18 5.00
N MET A 39 13.51 12.91 4.41
CA MET A 39 13.62 12.09 3.20
C MET A 39 13.07 10.68 3.38
N VAL A 40 13.37 10.03 4.51
CA VAL A 40 12.88 8.68 4.81
C VAL A 40 11.36 8.68 4.99
N ILE A 41 10.82 9.63 5.75
CA ILE A 41 9.37 9.75 5.97
C ILE A 41 8.65 9.99 4.65
N SER A 42 9.13 10.93 3.83
CA SER A 42 8.49 11.23 2.55
C SER A 42 8.57 10.06 1.57
N GLY A 43 9.69 9.33 1.55
CA GLY A 43 9.83 8.14 0.70
C GLY A 43 8.86 7.03 1.10
N TYR A 44 8.75 6.77 2.39
CA TYR A 44 7.86 5.75 2.93
C TYR A 44 6.38 6.11 2.71
N LEU A 45 5.96 7.32 3.12
CA LEU A 45 4.58 7.79 2.95
C LEU A 45 4.21 7.93 1.47
N GLY A 46 5.12 8.43 0.64
CA GLY A 46 4.91 8.57 -0.80
C GLY A 46 4.67 7.23 -1.47
N THR A 47 5.45 6.21 -1.09
CA THR A 47 5.28 4.84 -1.61
C THR A 47 3.91 4.27 -1.20
N ASP A 48 3.53 4.37 0.07
CA ASP A 48 2.22 3.91 0.56
C ASP A 48 1.06 4.59 -0.20
N CYS A 49 1.12 5.91 -0.38
CA CYS A 49 0.10 6.67 -1.12
C CYS A 49 0.05 6.26 -2.59
N PHE A 50 1.20 6.02 -3.23
CA PHE A 50 1.27 5.62 -4.62
C PHE A 50 0.63 4.24 -4.84
N PHE A 51 0.93 3.25 -3.99
CA PHE A 51 0.34 1.91 -4.09
C PHE A 51 -1.17 1.94 -3.88
N THR A 52 -1.63 2.60 -2.82
CA THR A 52 -3.06 2.72 -2.51
C THR A 52 -3.83 3.47 -3.60
N SER A 53 -3.29 4.58 -4.12
CA SER A 53 -3.89 5.33 -5.23
C SER A 53 -3.95 4.52 -6.52
N THR A 54 -2.89 3.78 -6.85
CA THR A 54 -2.86 2.90 -8.03
C THR A 54 -3.91 1.80 -7.92
N GLY A 55 -4.08 1.23 -6.73
CA GLY A 55 -5.12 0.22 -6.48
C GLY A 55 -6.54 0.75 -6.65
N PHE A 56 -6.84 1.93 -6.09
CA PHE A 56 -8.14 2.59 -6.30
C PHE A 56 -8.38 2.99 -7.75
N HIS A 57 -7.35 3.50 -8.44
CA HIS A 57 -7.47 3.86 -9.83
C HIS A 57 -7.76 2.63 -10.69
N LEU A 58 -7.04 1.52 -10.45
CA LEU A 58 -7.21 0.29 -11.20
C LEU A 58 -8.56 -0.37 -10.94
N SER A 59 -9.04 -0.43 -9.70
CA SER A 59 -10.37 -0.94 -9.39
C SER A 59 -11.47 -0.12 -10.09
N GLY A 60 -11.32 1.22 -10.12
CA GLY A 60 -12.20 2.09 -10.90
C GLY A 60 -12.17 1.84 -12.41
N GLN A 61 -10.98 1.63 -12.99
CA GLN A 61 -10.83 1.31 -14.41
C GLN A 61 -11.48 -0.03 -14.77
N LEU A 62 -11.37 -1.05 -13.90
CA LEU A 62 -12.04 -2.34 -14.07
C LEU A 62 -13.56 -2.19 -14.03
N ALA A 63 -14.10 -1.43 -13.06
CA ALA A 63 -15.53 -1.17 -12.96
C ALA A 63 -16.10 -0.43 -14.19
N VAL A 64 -15.37 0.57 -14.71
CA VAL A 64 -15.76 1.29 -15.94
C VAL A 64 -15.73 0.36 -17.14
N LEU A 65 -14.69 -0.48 -17.25
CA LEU A 65 -14.57 -1.44 -18.34
C LEU A 65 -15.73 -2.44 -18.32
N LYS A 66 -16.12 -2.92 -17.14
CA LYS A 66 -17.28 -3.79 -16.94
C LYS A 66 -18.56 -3.18 -17.50
N CYS A 67 -18.84 -1.92 -17.15
CA CYS A 67 -20.01 -1.21 -17.69
C CYS A 67 -19.97 -1.10 -19.23
N LYS A 68 -18.79 -0.87 -19.81
CA LYS A 68 -18.62 -0.81 -21.27
C LYS A 68 -18.88 -2.17 -21.94
N VAL A 69 -18.36 -3.25 -21.38
CA VAL A 69 -18.61 -4.62 -21.88
C VAL A 69 -20.10 -4.91 -21.85
N LYS A 70 -20.76 -4.68 -20.71
CA LYS A 70 -22.20 -4.92 -20.55
C LYS A 70 -23.07 -4.11 -21.53
N ASN A 71 -22.71 -2.85 -21.77
CA ASN A 71 -23.43 -2.01 -22.73
C ASN A 71 -23.29 -2.52 -24.16
N VAL A 72 -22.08 -2.94 -24.57
CA VAL A 72 -21.85 -3.51 -25.91
C VAL A 72 -22.55 -4.86 -26.09
N LEU A 73 -22.64 -5.66 -25.03
CA LEU A 73 -23.35 -6.95 -25.08
C LEU A 73 -24.86 -6.83 -25.24
N ASN A 74 -25.45 -5.78 -24.69
CA ASN A 74 -26.88 -5.52 -24.84
C ASN A 74 -27.22 -4.90 -26.21
N ASP A 75 -26.23 -4.43 -26.96
CA ASP A 75 -26.42 -3.79 -28.26
C ASP A 75 -26.22 -4.83 -29.38
N ALA A 76 -27.33 -5.29 -29.98
CA ALA A 76 -27.38 -6.42 -30.90
C ALA A 76 -26.60 -6.22 -32.22
N ASP A 77 -26.20 -4.98 -32.53
CA ASP A 77 -25.49 -4.58 -33.77
C ASP A 77 -24.03 -4.10 -33.50
N GLY A 78 -23.43 -4.48 -32.36
CA GLY A 78 -22.08 -4.06 -32.00
C GLY A 78 -20.99 -4.52 -33.00
N PRO A 79 -20.18 -3.62 -33.60
CA PRO A 79 -19.16 -4.03 -34.56
C PRO A 79 -18.08 -4.89 -33.88
N ARG A 80 -17.77 -6.06 -34.46
CA ARG A 80 -16.68 -6.98 -34.02
C ARG A 80 -15.36 -6.29 -33.66
N GLN A 81 -15.09 -5.14 -34.29
CA GLN A 81 -13.90 -4.33 -34.05
C GLN A 81 -13.91 -3.60 -32.70
N ALA A 82 -15.07 -3.16 -32.21
CA ALA A 82 -15.24 -2.59 -30.87
C ALA A 82 -15.02 -3.67 -29.80
N ILE A 83 -15.60 -4.85 -30.00
CA ILE A 83 -15.41 -6.02 -29.12
C ILE A 83 -13.92 -6.39 -29.05
N ARG A 84 -13.21 -6.44 -30.18
CA ARG A 84 -11.77 -6.76 -30.22
C ARG A 84 -10.90 -5.75 -29.45
N ASN A 85 -11.19 -4.46 -29.57
CA ASN A 85 -10.46 -3.43 -28.83
C ASN A 85 -10.74 -3.48 -27.32
N ILE A 86 -11.96 -3.86 -26.93
CA ILE A 86 -12.35 -4.07 -25.54
C ILE A 86 -11.60 -5.28 -24.96
N ILE A 87 -11.54 -6.40 -25.67
CA ILE A 87 -10.81 -7.61 -25.24
C ILE A 87 -9.30 -7.32 -25.07
N LEU A 88 -8.67 -6.59 -26.00
CA LEU A 88 -7.25 -6.25 -25.91
C LEU A 88 -6.95 -5.27 -24.75
N GLY A 89 -7.83 -4.29 -24.51
CA GLY A 89 -7.73 -3.39 -23.36
C GLY A 89 -7.92 -4.14 -22.04
N HIS A 90 -8.86 -5.08 -22.01
CA HIS A 90 -9.19 -5.92 -20.87
C HIS A 90 -8.04 -6.83 -20.43
N HIS A 91 -7.40 -7.51 -21.38
CA HIS A 91 -6.29 -8.43 -21.08
C HIS A 91 -5.09 -7.71 -20.45
N ARG A 92 -4.87 -6.44 -20.82
CA ARG A 92 -3.83 -5.59 -20.22
C ARG A 92 -4.22 -5.13 -18.81
N LEU A 93 -5.49 -4.84 -18.59
CA LEU A 93 -6.00 -4.32 -17.31
C LEU A 93 -6.07 -5.41 -16.24
N ILE A 94 -6.52 -6.63 -16.61
CA ILE A 94 -6.47 -7.81 -15.74
C ILE A 94 -5.04 -8.14 -15.37
N ARG A 95 -4.13 -8.22 -16.35
CA ARG A 95 -2.72 -8.51 -16.06
C ARG A 95 -2.09 -7.48 -15.12
N LEU A 96 -2.50 -6.22 -15.20
CA LEU A 96 -2.06 -5.19 -14.28
C LEU A 96 -2.67 -5.35 -12.88
N ALA A 97 -3.91 -5.85 -12.79
CA ALA A 97 -4.59 -6.15 -11.54
C ALA A 97 -3.94 -7.33 -10.83
N ASP A 98 -3.62 -8.40 -11.54
CA ASP A 98 -2.92 -9.57 -11.00
C ASP A 98 -1.55 -9.18 -10.41
N LEU A 99 -0.77 -8.39 -11.15
CA LEU A 99 0.52 -7.88 -10.66
C LEU A 99 0.38 -7.01 -9.40
N LEU A 100 -0.70 -6.23 -9.32
CA LEU A 100 -0.97 -5.36 -8.19
C LEU A 100 -1.48 -6.14 -6.97
N GLU A 101 -2.29 -7.18 -7.20
CA GLU A 101 -2.76 -8.12 -6.18
C GLU A 101 -1.57 -8.89 -5.58
N ASP A 102 -0.68 -9.43 -6.41
CA ASP A 102 0.56 -10.07 -5.97
C ASP A 102 1.41 -9.12 -5.12
N SER A 103 1.52 -7.86 -5.55
CA SER A 103 2.23 -6.82 -4.80
C SER A 103 1.57 -6.54 -3.44
N PHE A 104 0.24 -6.42 -3.39
CA PHE A 104 -0.50 -6.21 -2.15
C PHE A 104 -0.35 -7.38 -1.20
N ASN A 105 -0.38 -8.61 -1.69
CA ASN A 105 -0.18 -9.81 -0.88
C ASN A 105 1.20 -9.80 -0.19
N ILE A 106 2.26 -9.47 -0.95
CA ILE A 106 3.62 -9.34 -0.39
C ILE A 106 3.69 -8.22 0.64
N ILE A 107 3.12 -7.04 0.34
CA ILE A 107 3.13 -5.87 1.23
C ILE A 107 2.40 -6.16 2.53
N ILE A 108 1.19 -6.74 2.46
CA ILE A 108 0.38 -7.10 3.63
C ILE A 108 1.13 -8.13 4.48
N GLY A 109 1.73 -9.15 3.86
CA GLY A 109 2.55 -10.14 4.56
C GLY A 109 3.73 -9.52 5.30
N GLN A 110 4.51 -8.67 4.63
CA GLN A 110 5.63 -7.94 5.25
C GLN A 110 5.15 -7.05 6.40
N HIS A 111 4.02 -6.37 6.22
CA HIS A 111 3.44 -5.49 7.22
C HIS A 111 2.98 -6.27 8.47
N LEU A 112 2.26 -7.37 8.30
CA LEU A 112 1.80 -8.22 9.41
C LEU A 112 2.99 -8.77 10.20
N PHE A 113 4.02 -9.26 9.51
CA PHE A 113 5.21 -9.79 10.17
C PHE A 113 5.98 -8.70 10.93
N GLY A 114 6.23 -7.55 10.29
CA GLY A 114 6.97 -6.44 10.88
C GLY A 114 6.25 -5.83 12.08
N THR A 115 4.94 -5.62 11.96
CA THR A 115 4.12 -5.08 13.06
C THR A 115 4.03 -6.05 14.23
N THR A 116 3.89 -7.36 13.98
CA THR A 116 3.90 -8.37 15.04
C THR A 116 5.19 -8.32 15.86
N ILE A 117 6.35 -8.35 15.20
CA ILE A 117 7.65 -8.27 15.88
C ILE A 117 7.77 -6.97 16.69
N LEU A 118 7.38 -5.85 16.08
CA LEU A 118 7.48 -4.55 16.74
C LEU A 118 6.55 -4.44 17.96
N LEU A 119 5.34 -4.98 17.87
CA LEU A 119 4.40 -5.06 19.00
C LEU A 119 4.97 -5.94 20.11
N CYS A 120 5.57 -7.09 19.79
CA CYS A 120 6.22 -7.97 20.77
C CYS A 120 7.38 -7.28 21.50
N ILE A 121 8.27 -6.60 20.77
CA ILE A 121 9.40 -5.88 21.37
C ILE A 121 8.89 -4.72 22.22
N SER A 122 7.92 -3.96 21.72
CA SER A 122 7.38 -2.79 22.42
C SER A 122 6.62 -3.18 23.68
N SER A 123 5.82 -4.25 23.63
CA SER A 123 5.11 -4.78 24.80
C SER A 123 6.08 -5.35 25.83
N TYR A 124 7.13 -6.06 25.41
CA TYR A 124 8.19 -6.53 26.31
C TYR A 124 8.92 -5.37 26.99
N ARG A 125 9.25 -4.30 26.23
CA ARG A 125 9.88 -3.09 26.77
C ARG A 125 8.99 -2.40 27.81
N MET A 126 7.69 -2.34 27.54
CA MET A 126 6.71 -1.77 28.44
C MET A 126 6.58 -2.60 29.72
N LEU A 127 6.53 -3.93 29.60
CA LEU A 127 6.47 -4.86 30.72
C LEU A 127 7.76 -4.83 31.56
N SER A 128 8.93 -4.76 30.93
CA SER A 128 10.21 -4.70 31.65
C SER A 128 10.46 -3.34 32.32
N SER A 129 9.74 -2.28 31.92
CA SER A 129 9.87 -0.92 32.45
C SER A 129 8.75 -0.56 33.45
N LEU A 130 8.29 -1.52 34.24
CA LEU A 130 7.23 -1.36 35.26
C LEU A 130 7.46 -0.19 36.23
N ALA A 131 8.71 0.22 36.46
CA ALA A 131 9.06 1.31 37.39
C ALA A 131 8.93 2.73 36.79
N VAL A 132 8.92 2.88 35.47
CA VAL A 132 8.83 4.19 34.77
C VAL A 132 7.96 4.00 33.52
N ILE A 133 6.65 3.93 33.72
CA ILE A 133 5.69 3.93 32.62
C ILE A 133 5.33 5.40 32.33
N GLU A 134 5.90 5.94 31.25
CA GLU A 134 5.54 7.26 30.76
C GLU A 134 4.21 7.17 29.99
N THR A 135 3.17 7.87 30.46
CA THR A 135 1.83 7.88 29.85
C THR A 135 1.87 8.27 28.37
N ALA A 136 2.78 9.17 27.99
CA ALA A 136 3.01 9.57 26.60
C ALA A 136 3.49 8.40 25.71
N GLY A 137 4.30 7.49 26.25
CA GLY A 137 4.79 6.30 25.54
C GLY A 137 3.67 5.31 25.25
N ILE A 138 2.77 5.09 26.21
CA ILE A 138 1.58 4.23 26.01
C ILE A 138 0.66 4.83 24.95
N ILE A 139 0.35 6.13 25.04
CA ILE A 139 -0.54 6.80 24.09
C ILE A 139 0.04 6.69 22.67
N THR A 140 1.34 6.94 22.52
CA THR A 140 2.03 6.85 21.23
C THR A 140 1.97 5.42 20.67
N PHE A 141 2.15 4.40 21.52
CA PHE A 141 2.03 3.00 21.14
C PHE A 141 0.61 2.63 20.66
N ILE A 142 -0.42 3.06 21.39
CA ILE A 142 -1.82 2.82 21.02
C ILE A 142 -2.16 3.49 19.68
N VAL A 143 -1.79 4.76 19.52
CA VAL A 143 -2.02 5.51 18.27
C VAL A 143 -1.28 4.84 17.11
N TYR A 144 -0.04 4.41 17.32
CA TYR A 144 0.73 3.70 16.31
C TYR A 144 0.07 2.38 15.91
N ALA A 145 -0.34 1.55 16.88
CA ALA A 145 -1.04 0.30 16.60
C ALA A 145 -2.36 0.54 15.84
N PHE A 146 -3.14 1.55 16.24
CA PHE A 146 -4.37 1.91 15.55
C PHE A 146 -4.13 2.32 14.09
N LEU A 147 -3.12 3.17 13.84
CA LEU A 147 -2.76 3.58 12.49
C LEU A 147 -2.34 2.41 11.60
N LEU A 148 -1.60 1.43 12.14
CA LEU A 148 -1.22 0.23 11.41
C LEU A 148 -2.44 -0.62 11.05
N MET A 149 -3.37 -0.79 11.99
CA MET A 149 -4.63 -1.51 11.74
C MET A 149 -5.45 -0.82 10.65
N CYS A 150 -5.59 0.51 10.70
CA CYS A 150 -6.26 1.27 9.64
C CYS A 150 -5.57 1.09 8.28
N LYS A 151 -4.22 1.11 8.24
CA LYS A 151 -3.48 0.87 7.00
C LYS A 151 -3.77 -0.52 6.43
N LEU A 152 -3.68 -1.56 7.26
CA LEU A 152 -4.00 -2.94 6.85
C LEU A 152 -5.42 -3.04 6.30
N PHE A 153 -6.39 -2.43 6.99
CA PHE A 153 -7.78 -2.41 6.53
C PHE A 153 -7.92 -1.78 5.14
N ILE A 154 -7.28 -0.64 4.90
CA ILE A 154 -7.30 0.03 3.58
C ILE A 154 -6.66 -0.88 2.51
N TYR A 155 -5.51 -1.48 2.79
CA TYR A 155 -4.83 -2.38 1.84
C TYR A 155 -5.68 -3.60 1.50
N CYS A 156 -6.29 -4.25 2.49
CA CYS A 156 -7.19 -5.38 2.28
C CYS A 156 -8.44 -4.97 1.49
N TYR A 157 -9.03 -3.81 1.81
CA TYR A 157 -10.22 -3.31 1.11
C TYR A 157 -9.94 -3.05 -0.38
N VAL A 158 -8.80 -2.44 -0.69
CA VAL A 158 -8.37 -2.19 -2.08
C VAL A 158 -8.12 -3.51 -2.80
N GLY A 159 -7.45 -4.47 -2.16
CA GLY A 159 -7.23 -5.82 -2.71
C GLY A 159 -8.54 -6.55 -3.02
N GLU A 160 -9.48 -6.58 -2.07
CA GLU A 160 -10.79 -7.22 -2.27
C GLU A 160 -11.59 -6.55 -3.39
N SER A 161 -11.54 -5.21 -3.47
CA SER A 161 -12.20 -4.46 -4.56
C SER A 161 -11.64 -4.85 -5.93
N LEU A 162 -10.32 -5.00 -6.04
CA LEU A 162 -9.67 -5.45 -7.28
C LEU A 162 -10.07 -6.88 -7.65
N LEU A 163 -10.00 -7.80 -6.69
CA LEU A 163 -10.36 -9.20 -6.89
C LEU A 163 -11.82 -9.34 -7.34
N LYS A 164 -12.73 -8.59 -6.70
CA LYS A 164 -14.15 -8.59 -7.03
C LYS A 164 -14.42 -8.07 -8.44
N GLU A 165 -13.80 -6.96 -8.84
CA GLU A 165 -14.00 -6.43 -10.19
C GLU A 165 -13.37 -7.34 -11.25
N SER A 166 -12.21 -7.95 -10.97
CA SER A 166 -11.54 -8.91 -11.87
C SER A 166 -12.36 -10.18 -12.09
N SER A 167 -12.85 -10.82 -11.01
CA SER A 167 -13.66 -12.04 -11.09
C SER A 167 -14.97 -11.80 -11.84
N ASN A 168 -15.69 -10.73 -11.51
CA ASN A 168 -16.98 -10.43 -12.16
C ASN A 168 -16.82 -10.17 -13.66
N LEU A 169 -15.73 -9.52 -14.06
CA LEU A 169 -15.40 -9.31 -15.47
C LEU A 169 -15.15 -10.63 -16.21
N CYS A 170 -14.43 -11.55 -15.56
CA CYS A 170 -14.15 -12.87 -16.11
C CYS A 170 -15.44 -13.69 -16.30
N ASP A 171 -16.35 -13.64 -15.33
CA ASP A 171 -17.64 -14.33 -15.41
C ASP A 171 -18.49 -13.80 -16.58
N GLU A 172 -18.66 -12.48 -16.68
CA GLU A 172 -19.49 -11.86 -17.72
C GLU A 172 -18.98 -12.24 -19.12
N LEU A 173 -17.66 -12.25 -19.34
CA LEU A 173 -17.05 -12.65 -20.62
C LEU A 173 -17.15 -14.14 -20.91
N TYR A 174 -17.02 -15.00 -19.90
CA TYR A 174 -17.18 -16.45 -20.09
C TYR A 174 -18.59 -16.79 -20.57
N PHE A 175 -19.61 -16.11 -20.03
CA PHE A 175 -20.97 -16.24 -20.52
C PHE A 175 -21.12 -15.73 -21.97
N CYS A 176 -20.38 -14.68 -22.36
CA CYS A 176 -20.39 -14.16 -23.73
C CYS A 176 -19.81 -15.15 -24.73
N ASP A 177 -18.62 -15.70 -24.47
CA ASP A 177 -17.96 -16.63 -25.39
C ASP A 177 -18.79 -17.92 -25.57
N CYS A 178 -19.41 -18.39 -24.49
CA CYS A 178 -20.35 -19.52 -24.54
C CYS A 178 -21.63 -19.17 -25.33
N PHE A 179 -22.20 -17.98 -25.13
CA PHE A 179 -23.38 -17.52 -25.86
C PHE A 179 -23.09 -17.30 -27.35
N VAL A 180 -21.92 -16.75 -27.68
CA VAL A 180 -21.46 -16.58 -29.07
C VAL A 180 -21.24 -17.94 -29.73
N CYS A 181 -20.64 -18.92 -29.05
CA CYS A 181 -20.52 -20.29 -29.58
C CYS A 181 -21.88 -20.97 -29.77
N ALA A 182 -22.81 -20.82 -28.82
CA ALA A 182 -24.16 -21.39 -28.92
C ALA A 182 -25.00 -20.72 -30.03
N HIS A 183 -24.84 -19.41 -30.23
CA HIS A 183 -25.51 -18.66 -31.29
C HIS A 183 -24.93 -18.97 -32.68
N PHE A 184 -23.62 -19.22 -32.78
CA PHE A 184 -22.99 -19.65 -34.04
C PHE A 184 -23.44 -21.05 -34.46
N TYR A 185 -23.57 -21.98 -33.50
CA TYR A 185 -23.98 -23.36 -33.78
C TYR A 185 -25.44 -23.47 -34.25
N ARG A 186 -26.31 -22.56 -33.78
CA ARG A 186 -27.73 -22.53 -34.15
C ARG A 186 -28.02 -21.95 -35.54
N HIS A 187 -27.05 -21.26 -36.15
CA HIS A 187 -27.15 -20.72 -37.52
C HIS A 187 -26.40 -21.57 -38.55
N SER A 188 -25.79 -22.69 -38.14
CA SER A 188 -25.12 -23.66 -39.01
C SER A 188 -25.92 -24.96 -39.23
N GLU A 189 -27.14 -25.06 -38.70
CA GLU A 189 -28.18 -26.03 -39.10
C GLU A 189 -29.27 -25.30 -39.91
#